data_AF-A0A8T5L3F4-F1
#
_entry.id   AF-A0A8T5L3F4-F1
#
_cell.length_a   1.000
_cell.length_b   1.000
_cell.length_c   1.000
_cell.angle_alpha   90.00
_cell.angle_beta   90.00
_cell.angle_gamma   90.00
#
_symmetry.space_group_name_H-M   'P 1'
#
loop_
_entity.id
_entity.type
_entity.pdbx_description
1 polymer ?
#
loop_
_entity_poly.entity_id
_entity_poly.type
_entity_poly.pdbx_seq_one_letter_code
_entity_poly.pdbx_strand_id
1 'polypeptide(L)'
;MTKEKVDVYFNGRYLSHITNPEAFVDDIKTKRRAGILPHQLNVSYLTAFNEVRISTEHGRVRRPLVIVENGKSKFTPSLAEKLKEGKIDWQYLVQHGVIEYLDATEEENSYIALEVKDVTKDHTHLEINPLTMMGFSANLIPYPEYNRGDRINYGAKMVGQAIGMPSINYLLRSDTKFNIMTYPQAPLVETVTSGPLIAYPEGQNVVVAIMCYDGYNMNDAIVINKSSVQRGLFRSFYFRTYETIKKRYWSGQEDDITIPDPAVRGHRGEDAYRDLGENGIINPETRVQSDSVLVGKVSPLRFLSAEEFAAGIENKRETSMTLRHGEKGIVDKVMITETQDANHLIKIRIRDERIPELGDKFASRHGQKGVVSLLVPQEDMPFTGNGSVPDLIFNPHAIPSRMTVGHLLELIAGKAGALGGKIYDGSAFNHVKEDEIRKAMVDLGFRDDGKETLYDGRTGRKYDVLIFTGITFYLKLDHMVQDKIHARSRGPVTLLTKQPTEGRAKRGGLRIGEMEQQCLVGHGAALTLKERFDSDKTVIPVCTKCGMIAIHDVIKNKSYCALCKDTEIVWVETAYAFKLTLDEMKAMGIYPKIVTEDM
;
A
#
# COMPACT_ATOMS: atom_id res chain seq x y z
N MET A 1 -30.28 6.23 59.43
CA MET A 1 -29.55 6.36 58.15
C MET A 1 -30.28 5.52 57.12
N THR A 2 -31.07 6.15 56.26
CA THR A 2 -31.75 5.51 55.13
C THR A 2 -30.69 4.92 54.20
N LYS A 3 -30.71 3.59 53.99
CA LYS A 3 -29.84 2.94 53.00
C LYS A 3 -30.13 3.57 51.64
N GLU A 4 -29.13 4.21 51.04
CA GLU A 4 -29.27 4.80 49.71
C GLU A 4 -29.67 3.70 48.71
N LYS A 5 -30.71 3.99 47.94
CA LYS A 5 -31.20 3.09 46.89
C LYS A 5 -30.38 3.34 45.63
N VAL A 6 -29.82 2.29 45.08
CA VAL A 6 -28.99 2.30 43.86
C VAL A 6 -29.81 1.74 42.72
N ASP A 7 -29.90 2.47 41.63
CA ASP A 7 -30.69 2.06 40.46
C ASP A 7 -29.97 0.98 39.66
N VAL A 8 -30.71 0.02 39.12
CA VAL A 8 -30.21 -1.11 38.33
C VAL A 8 -30.74 -1.00 36.91
N TYR A 9 -29.84 -0.98 35.94
CA TYR A 9 -30.14 -0.95 34.52
C TYR A 9 -29.69 -2.24 33.84
N PHE A 10 -30.53 -2.77 32.95
CA PHE A 10 -30.23 -3.90 32.09
C PHE A 10 -30.31 -3.46 30.62
N ASN A 11 -29.19 -3.48 29.90
CA ASN A 11 -29.09 -2.99 28.52
C ASN A 11 -29.73 -1.58 28.35
N GLY A 12 -29.37 -0.66 29.26
CA GLY A 12 -29.88 0.71 29.29
C GLY A 12 -31.33 0.89 29.76
N ARG A 13 -32.07 -0.20 30.03
CA ARG A 13 -33.44 -0.12 30.57
C ARG A 13 -33.40 -0.19 32.08
N TYR A 14 -34.09 0.74 32.74
CA TYR A 14 -34.30 0.69 34.18
C TYR A 14 -35.03 -0.59 34.57
N LEU A 15 -34.50 -1.33 35.54
CA LEU A 15 -35.04 -2.60 36.01
C LEU A 15 -35.64 -2.44 37.41
N SER A 16 -34.85 -2.00 38.39
CA SER A 16 -35.23 -1.89 39.79
C SER A 16 -34.20 -1.06 40.57
N HIS A 17 -34.34 -0.98 41.89
CA HIS A 17 -33.34 -0.43 42.80
C HIS A 17 -32.91 -1.47 43.85
N ILE A 18 -31.67 -1.37 44.32
CA ILE A 18 -31.06 -2.22 45.34
C ILE A 18 -30.47 -1.39 46.48
N THR A 19 -30.19 -2.02 47.63
CA THR A 19 -29.65 -1.33 48.82
C THR A 19 -28.20 -1.69 49.14
N ASN A 20 -27.66 -2.76 48.53
CA ASN A 20 -26.26 -3.17 48.68
C ASN A 20 -25.69 -3.53 47.30
N PRO A 21 -25.15 -2.54 46.57
CA PRO A 21 -24.68 -2.75 45.19
C PRO A 21 -23.45 -3.64 45.11
N GLU A 22 -22.51 -3.51 46.04
CA GLU A 22 -21.25 -4.29 46.03
C GLU A 22 -21.53 -5.79 46.16
N ALA A 23 -22.34 -6.18 47.16
CA ALA A 23 -22.72 -7.59 47.34
C ALA A 23 -23.51 -8.15 46.15
N PHE A 24 -24.31 -7.31 45.48
CA PHE A 24 -25.07 -7.72 44.29
C PHE A 24 -24.16 -7.95 43.08
N VAL A 25 -23.19 -7.05 42.85
CA VAL A 25 -22.21 -7.20 41.78
C VAL A 25 -21.33 -8.43 42.02
N ASP A 26 -20.86 -8.64 43.25
CA ASP A 26 -20.04 -9.80 43.61
C ASP A 26 -20.79 -11.13 43.48
N ASP A 27 -22.08 -11.17 43.82
CA ASP A 27 -22.92 -12.36 43.62
C ASP A 27 -23.06 -12.70 42.13
N ILE A 28 -23.32 -11.70 41.27
CA ILE A 28 -23.39 -11.89 39.82
C ILE A 28 -22.04 -12.37 39.26
N LYS A 29 -20.93 -11.75 39.68
CA LYS A 29 -19.57 -12.16 39.25
C LYS A 29 -19.28 -13.59 39.71
N THR A 30 -19.62 -13.96 40.93
CA THR A 30 -19.43 -15.31 41.47
C THR A 30 -20.24 -16.34 40.69
N LYS A 31 -21.51 -16.05 40.40
CA LYS A 31 -22.37 -16.92 39.57
C LYS A 31 -21.86 -17.04 38.13
N ARG A 32 -21.31 -15.97 37.55
CA ARG A 32 -20.66 -16.01 36.23
C ARG A 32 -19.40 -16.86 36.24
N ARG A 33 -18.55 -16.72 37.26
CA ARG A 33 -17.31 -17.50 37.44
C ARG A 33 -17.58 -18.99 37.70
N ALA A 34 -18.72 -19.31 38.31
CA ALA A 34 -19.18 -20.69 38.51
C ALA A 34 -19.89 -21.30 37.28
N GLY A 35 -20.06 -20.53 36.19
CA GLY A 35 -20.74 -20.99 34.97
C GLY A 35 -22.28 -21.04 35.07
N ILE A 36 -22.88 -20.48 36.12
CA ILE A 36 -24.35 -20.41 36.30
C ILE A 36 -24.94 -19.32 35.40
N LEU A 37 -24.23 -18.19 35.26
CA LEU A 37 -24.60 -17.10 34.38
C LEU A 37 -23.71 -17.10 33.11
N PRO A 38 -24.23 -16.61 31.97
CA PRO A 38 -23.47 -16.57 30.73
C PRO A 38 -22.24 -15.66 30.85
N HIS A 39 -21.10 -16.11 30.31
CA HIS A 39 -19.84 -15.35 30.31
C HIS A 39 -19.92 -14.04 29.49
N GLN A 40 -20.96 -13.88 28.67
CA GLN A 40 -21.23 -12.64 27.92
C GLN A 40 -21.82 -11.53 28.80
N LEU A 41 -22.35 -11.86 29.98
CA LEU A 41 -22.89 -10.88 30.90
C LEU A 41 -21.75 -10.11 31.57
N ASN A 42 -21.79 -8.79 31.49
CA ASN A 42 -20.91 -7.90 32.23
C ASN A 42 -21.72 -7.07 33.23
N VAL A 43 -21.12 -6.78 34.38
CA VAL A 43 -21.77 -6.04 35.46
C VAL A 43 -20.81 -5.04 36.07
N SER A 44 -21.24 -3.79 36.18
CA SER A 44 -20.44 -2.70 36.76
C SER A 44 -21.26 -1.90 37.76
N TYR A 45 -20.66 -1.56 38.90
CA TYR A 45 -21.20 -0.58 39.83
C TYR A 45 -20.51 0.76 39.59
N LEU A 46 -21.24 1.71 39.00
CA LEU A 46 -20.73 3.05 38.73
C LEU A 46 -21.03 3.94 39.93
N THR A 47 -20.06 4.04 40.85
CA THR A 47 -20.16 4.84 42.07
C THR A 47 -20.47 6.31 41.80
N ALA A 48 -19.93 6.87 40.70
CA ALA A 48 -20.14 8.26 40.30
C ALA A 48 -21.61 8.61 39.98
N PHE A 49 -22.37 7.64 39.45
CA PHE A 49 -23.79 7.81 39.11
C PHE A 49 -24.72 7.11 40.11
N ASN A 50 -24.13 6.40 41.07
CA ASN A 50 -24.83 5.53 42.00
C ASN A 50 -25.82 4.57 41.31
N GLU A 51 -25.34 3.85 40.30
CA GLU A 51 -26.13 2.88 39.53
C GLU A 51 -25.34 1.61 39.22
N VAL A 52 -26.05 0.48 39.10
CA VAL A 52 -25.50 -0.79 38.60
C VAL A 52 -25.98 -0.99 37.17
N ARG A 53 -25.04 -1.22 36.26
CA ARG A 53 -25.33 -1.54 34.86
C ARG A 53 -25.01 -3.00 34.59
N ILE A 54 -25.96 -3.71 34.00
CA ILE A 54 -25.82 -5.06 33.52
C ILE A 54 -25.94 -5.04 31.99
N SER A 55 -24.93 -5.56 31.32
CA SER A 55 -24.81 -5.49 29.86
C SER A 55 -24.70 -6.89 29.27
N THR A 56 -25.58 -7.18 28.31
CA THR A 56 -25.60 -8.41 27.50
C THR A 56 -25.67 -8.12 26.00
N GLU A 57 -25.58 -6.85 25.62
CA GLU A 57 -25.71 -6.40 24.23
C GLU A 57 -24.62 -6.97 23.31
N HIS A 58 -24.97 -7.11 22.03
CA HIS A 58 -24.06 -7.49 20.96
C HIS A 58 -23.18 -6.31 20.54
N GLY A 59 -21.97 -6.59 20.04
CA GLY A 59 -21.05 -5.56 19.51
C GLY A 59 -20.08 -4.96 20.54
N ARG A 60 -20.18 -5.33 21.82
CA ARG A 60 -19.24 -4.89 22.86
C ARG A 60 -17.86 -5.49 22.66
N VAL A 61 -16.84 -4.65 22.73
CA VAL A 61 -15.43 -5.07 22.78
C VAL A 61 -15.12 -5.46 24.21
N ARG A 62 -14.53 -6.65 24.37
CA ARG A 62 -14.17 -7.21 25.66
C ARG A 62 -12.72 -7.66 25.67
N ARG A 63 -12.06 -7.47 26.79
CA ARG A 63 -10.67 -7.84 27.03
C ARG A 63 -10.60 -9.03 27.99
N PRO A 64 -10.00 -10.16 27.60
CA PRO A 64 -9.79 -11.28 28.51
C PRO A 64 -8.66 -10.96 29.49
N LEU A 65 -8.89 -11.22 30.77
CA LEU A 65 -7.93 -11.03 31.85
C LEU A 65 -7.91 -12.23 32.78
N VAL A 66 -6.79 -12.43 33.48
CA VAL A 66 -6.67 -13.48 34.48
C VAL A 66 -7.23 -12.95 35.80
N ILE A 67 -8.09 -13.74 36.46
CA ILE A 67 -8.64 -13.37 37.77
C ILE A 67 -7.56 -13.51 38.85
N VAL A 68 -7.48 -12.50 39.73
CA VAL A 68 -6.65 -12.51 40.93
C VAL A 68 -7.55 -12.55 42.16
N GLU A 69 -7.24 -13.44 43.09
CA GLU A 69 -7.95 -13.53 44.38
C GLU A 69 -6.94 -13.46 45.52
N ASN A 70 -7.13 -12.50 46.42
CA ASN A 70 -6.30 -12.30 47.61
C ASN A 70 -4.79 -12.22 47.30
N GLY A 71 -4.42 -11.56 46.19
CA GLY A 71 -3.04 -11.41 45.75
C GLY A 71 -2.42 -12.66 45.12
N LYS A 72 -3.24 -13.65 44.73
CA LYS A 72 -2.79 -14.82 43.97
C LYS A 72 -3.53 -14.92 42.64
N SER A 73 -2.78 -15.09 41.56
CA SER A 73 -3.34 -15.41 40.25
C SER A 73 -4.03 -16.78 40.29
N LYS A 74 -5.24 -16.87 39.76
CA LYS A 74 -5.92 -18.16 39.53
C LYS A 74 -5.24 -19.00 38.46
N PHE A 75 -4.51 -18.36 37.54
CA PHE A 75 -3.71 -19.07 36.56
C PHE A 75 -2.39 -19.54 37.20
N THR A 76 -2.37 -20.81 37.60
CA THR A 76 -1.24 -21.44 38.30
C THR A 76 -0.30 -22.14 37.32
N PRO A 77 0.98 -22.36 37.67
CA PRO A 77 1.93 -23.10 36.84
C PRO A 77 1.44 -24.49 36.44
N SER A 78 0.69 -25.19 37.29
CA SER A 78 0.13 -26.51 36.99
C SER A 78 -0.95 -26.47 35.91
N LEU A 79 -1.74 -25.39 35.85
CA LEU A 79 -2.67 -25.15 34.74
C LEU A 79 -1.90 -24.82 33.46
N ALA A 80 -0.81 -24.06 33.55
CA ALA A 80 0.05 -23.77 32.41
C ALA A 80 0.68 -25.04 31.81
N GLU A 81 1.12 -25.99 32.63
CA GLU A 81 1.61 -27.30 32.18
C GLU A 81 0.51 -28.12 31.50
N LYS A 82 -0.69 -28.21 32.11
CA LYS A 82 -1.83 -28.90 31.51
C LYS A 82 -2.24 -28.28 30.16
N LEU A 83 -2.14 -26.96 30.04
CA LEU A 83 -2.43 -26.23 28.79
C LEU A 83 -1.37 -26.57 27.73
N LYS A 84 -0.09 -26.60 28.10
CA LYS A 84 1.02 -26.99 27.21
C LYS A 84 0.90 -28.44 26.73
N GLU A 85 0.46 -29.35 27.60
CA GLU A 85 0.20 -30.75 27.26
C GLU A 85 -1.08 -30.97 26.43
N GLY A 86 -1.87 -29.92 26.21
CA GLY A 86 -3.14 -30.00 25.47
C GLY A 86 -4.26 -30.71 26.24
N LYS A 87 -4.14 -30.88 27.56
CA LYS A 87 -5.18 -31.50 28.41
C LYS A 87 -6.34 -30.56 28.73
N ILE A 88 -6.09 -29.26 28.67
CA ILE A 88 -7.09 -28.20 28.83
C ILE A 88 -6.99 -27.24 27.65
N ASP A 89 -8.07 -26.54 27.34
CA ASP A 89 -8.14 -25.54 26.28
C ASP A 89 -8.49 -24.15 26.85
N TRP A 90 -8.55 -23.15 25.97
CA TRP A 90 -8.93 -21.79 26.36
C TRP A 90 -10.34 -21.75 26.96
N GLN A 91 -11.27 -22.53 26.41
CA GLN A 91 -12.65 -22.56 26.86
C GLN A 91 -12.78 -23.13 28.28
N TYR A 92 -11.97 -24.14 28.62
CA TYR A 92 -11.85 -24.67 29.97
C TYR A 92 -11.47 -23.58 30.97
N LEU A 93 -10.48 -22.73 30.65
CA LEU A 93 -10.02 -21.64 31.53
C LEU A 93 -11.13 -20.59 31.79
N VAL A 94 -11.95 -20.31 30.78
CA VAL A 94 -13.10 -19.40 30.92
C VAL A 94 -14.21 -20.06 31.76
N GLN A 95 -14.54 -21.32 31.49
CA GLN A 95 -15.59 -22.06 32.20
C GLN A 95 -15.27 -22.29 33.68
N HIS A 96 -13.99 -22.45 34.02
CA HIS A 96 -13.55 -22.65 35.41
C HIS A 96 -13.23 -21.34 36.13
N GLY A 97 -13.60 -20.19 35.54
CA GLY A 97 -13.44 -18.88 36.19
C GLY A 97 -11.98 -18.53 36.47
N VAL A 98 -11.06 -18.91 35.58
CA VAL A 98 -9.65 -18.50 35.60
C VAL A 98 -9.46 -17.24 34.75
N ILE A 99 -10.12 -17.19 33.59
CA ILE A 99 -10.13 -16.04 32.68
C ILE A 99 -11.50 -15.39 32.67
N GLU A 100 -11.53 -14.06 32.74
CA GLU A 100 -12.74 -13.25 32.73
C GLU A 100 -12.69 -12.22 31.61
N TYR A 101 -13.78 -12.07 30.87
CA TYR A 101 -13.90 -11.07 29.81
C TYR A 101 -14.55 -9.81 30.37
N LEU A 102 -13.78 -8.73 30.47
CA LEU A 102 -14.29 -7.43 30.91
C LEU A 102 -14.64 -6.57 29.70
N ASP A 103 -15.78 -5.87 29.74
CA ASP A 103 -16.03 -4.76 28.85
C ASP A 103 -15.55 -3.44 29.48
N ALA A 104 -15.56 -2.36 28.70
CA ALA A 104 -15.07 -1.05 29.17
C ALA A 104 -15.81 -0.55 30.43
N THR A 105 -17.08 -0.91 30.62
CA THR A 105 -17.85 -0.52 31.80
C THR A 105 -17.45 -1.30 33.04
N GLU A 106 -17.23 -2.61 32.92
CA GLU A 106 -16.79 -3.44 34.04
C GLU A 106 -15.31 -3.23 34.38
N GLU A 107 -14.49 -2.85 33.39
CA GLU A 107 -13.08 -2.51 33.58
C GLU A 107 -12.88 -1.32 34.53
N GLU A 108 -13.84 -0.38 34.60
CA GLU A 108 -13.82 0.75 35.55
C GLU A 108 -13.81 0.30 37.02
N ASN A 109 -14.32 -0.91 37.33
CA ASN A 109 -14.30 -1.49 38.67
C ASN A 109 -13.12 -2.44 38.89
N SER A 110 -12.14 -2.47 37.98
CA SER A 110 -11.02 -3.41 38.03
C SER A 110 -9.69 -2.70 38.28
N TYR A 111 -8.86 -3.30 39.13
CA TYR A 111 -7.48 -2.87 39.35
C TYR A 111 -6.55 -3.96 38.82
N ILE A 112 -5.97 -3.71 37.64
CA ILE A 112 -5.29 -4.71 36.82
C ILE A 112 -3.79 -4.62 37.01
N ALA A 113 -3.15 -5.73 37.42
CA ALA A 113 -1.69 -5.83 37.47
C ALA A 113 -1.12 -6.08 36.06
N LEU A 114 0.01 -5.44 35.72
CA LEU A 114 0.66 -5.62 34.41
C LEU A 114 1.52 -6.89 34.35
N GLU A 115 2.28 -7.16 35.42
CA GLU A 115 3.12 -8.35 35.53
C GLU A 115 2.81 -9.12 36.81
N VAL A 116 3.17 -10.41 36.82
CA VAL A 116 2.97 -11.30 37.98
C VAL A 116 3.70 -10.77 39.23
N LYS A 117 4.83 -10.08 39.05
CA LYS A 117 5.64 -9.52 40.15
C LYS A 117 4.96 -8.34 40.88
N ASP A 118 4.02 -7.66 40.21
CA ASP A 118 3.36 -6.46 40.72
C ASP A 118 2.04 -6.78 41.43
N VAL A 119 1.65 -8.05 41.49
CA VAL A 119 0.38 -8.50 42.08
C VAL A 119 0.38 -8.28 43.60
N THR A 120 -0.48 -7.36 44.05
CA THR A 120 -0.81 -7.13 45.46
C THR A 120 -2.20 -7.69 45.81
N LYS A 121 -2.59 -7.63 47.09
CA LYS A 121 -3.92 -8.08 47.55
C LYS A 121 -5.08 -7.25 46.99
N ASP A 122 -4.80 -6.02 46.57
CA ASP A 122 -5.82 -5.07 46.08
C ASP A 122 -6.13 -5.26 44.58
N HIS A 123 -5.26 -5.98 43.86
CA HIS A 123 -5.47 -6.24 42.44
C HIS A 123 -6.60 -7.25 42.23
N THR A 124 -7.49 -6.94 41.30
CA THR A 124 -8.63 -7.79 40.95
C THR A 124 -8.33 -8.70 39.77
N HIS A 125 -7.49 -8.23 38.84
CA HIS A 125 -7.12 -8.95 37.63
C HIS A 125 -5.64 -8.79 37.32
N LEU A 126 -5.14 -9.64 36.43
CA LEU A 126 -3.78 -9.67 35.93
C LEU A 126 -3.82 -9.71 34.40
N GLU A 127 -2.99 -8.89 33.76
CA GLU A 127 -2.79 -8.89 32.31
C GLU A 127 -2.17 -10.21 31.85
N ILE A 128 -2.63 -10.74 30.72
CA ILE A 128 -2.10 -12.02 30.19
C ILE A 128 -0.67 -11.80 29.67
N ASN A 129 -0.50 -10.75 28.87
CA ASN A 129 0.79 -10.31 28.37
C ASN A 129 0.65 -8.85 27.90
N PRO A 130 1.48 -7.91 28.36
CA PRO A 130 1.43 -6.51 27.90
C PRO A 130 1.52 -6.31 26.38
N LEU A 131 2.07 -7.28 25.65
CA LEU A 131 2.13 -7.29 24.18
C LEU A 131 0.74 -7.26 23.50
N THR A 132 -0.32 -7.71 24.17
CA THR A 132 -1.69 -7.72 23.64
C THR A 132 -2.27 -6.32 23.45
N MET A 133 -1.67 -5.29 24.09
CA MET A 133 -2.07 -3.89 23.93
C MET A 133 -1.88 -3.40 22.49
N MET A 134 -0.89 -3.94 21.79
CA MET A 134 -0.57 -3.53 20.42
C MET A 134 -1.31 -4.38 19.39
N GLY A 135 -1.64 -3.76 18.26
CA GLY A 135 -2.19 -4.48 17.10
C GLY A 135 -1.18 -5.41 16.46
N PHE A 136 -1.67 -6.37 15.68
CA PHE A 136 -0.84 -7.38 15.01
C PHE A 136 0.34 -6.79 14.23
N SER A 137 0.11 -5.75 13.40
CA SER A 137 1.17 -5.13 12.60
C SER A 137 2.24 -4.42 13.42
N ALA A 138 1.90 -3.87 14.59
CA ALA A 138 2.88 -3.25 15.49
C ALA A 138 3.73 -4.31 16.20
N ASN A 139 3.15 -5.46 16.52
CA ASN A 139 3.85 -6.59 17.14
C ASN A 139 4.83 -7.32 16.21
N LEU A 140 4.81 -7.05 14.90
CA LEU A 140 5.82 -7.56 13.97
C LEU A 140 7.14 -6.76 14.02
N ILE A 141 7.13 -5.59 14.66
CA ILE A 141 8.30 -4.74 14.84
C ILE A 141 9.05 -5.24 16.09
N PRO A 142 10.34 -5.56 15.99
CA PRO A 142 11.13 -5.96 17.15
C PRO A 142 11.47 -4.72 18.00
N TYR A 143 11.60 -4.90 19.32
CA TYR A 143 11.99 -3.85 20.27
C TYR A 143 11.20 -2.53 20.10
N PRO A 144 9.85 -2.56 20.02
CA PRO A 144 9.06 -1.37 19.74
C PRO A 144 9.17 -0.31 20.84
N GLU A 145 9.33 -0.69 22.11
CA GLU A 145 9.46 0.21 23.26
C GLU A 145 10.70 1.11 23.23
N TYR A 146 11.72 0.75 22.45
CA TYR A 146 12.93 1.55 22.24
C TYR A 146 12.80 2.53 21.06
N ASN A 147 11.65 2.58 20.41
CA ASN A 147 11.39 3.47 19.28
C ASN A 147 10.35 4.53 19.66
N ARG A 148 10.41 5.66 18.96
CA ARG A 148 9.38 6.70 19.06
C ARG A 148 8.04 6.20 18.50
N GLY A 149 6.92 6.52 19.13
CA GLY A 149 5.60 6.00 18.77
C GLY A 149 5.14 6.29 17.32
N ASP A 150 5.52 7.42 16.74
CA ASP A 150 5.28 7.73 15.32
C ASP A 150 6.00 6.75 14.37
N ARG A 151 7.21 6.31 14.74
CA ARG A 151 8.01 5.37 13.96
C ARG A 151 7.44 3.97 14.00
N ILE A 152 6.89 3.54 15.13
CA ILE A 152 6.16 2.27 15.26
C ILE A 152 4.98 2.26 14.30
N ASN A 153 4.19 3.34 14.26
CA ASN A 153 3.07 3.47 13.33
C ASN A 153 3.50 3.42 11.85
N TYR A 154 4.62 4.06 11.51
CA TYR A 154 5.18 3.99 10.16
C TYR A 154 5.65 2.58 9.82
N GLY A 155 6.39 1.91 10.72
CA GLY A 155 6.82 0.54 10.55
C GLY A 155 5.65 -0.42 10.33
N ALA A 156 4.62 -0.32 11.16
CA ALA A 156 3.42 -1.16 11.08
C ALA A 156 2.71 -1.01 9.72
N LYS A 157 2.62 0.22 9.21
CA LYS A 157 2.06 0.48 7.87
C LYS A 157 2.97 -0.03 6.75
N MET A 158 4.29 0.08 6.90
CA MET A 158 5.26 -0.36 5.89
C MET A 158 5.29 -1.87 5.73
N VAL A 159 5.09 -2.64 6.81
CA VAL A 159 4.93 -4.10 6.74
C VAL A 159 3.80 -4.46 5.79
N GLY A 160 2.62 -3.82 5.89
CA GLY A 160 1.52 -4.05 4.97
C GLY A 160 1.75 -3.61 3.51
N GLN A 161 2.85 -2.92 3.20
CA GLN A 161 3.25 -2.51 1.85
C GLN A 161 4.41 -3.35 1.30
N ALA A 162 4.94 -4.27 2.11
CA ALA A 162 6.08 -5.08 1.75
C ALA A 162 5.70 -6.10 0.66
N ILE A 163 6.66 -6.39 -0.22
CA ILE A 163 6.54 -7.44 -1.22
C ILE A 163 7.01 -8.74 -0.59
N GLY A 164 6.12 -9.72 -0.53
CA GLY A 164 6.42 -11.05 0.01
C GLY A 164 5.78 -12.17 -0.78
N MET A 165 5.44 -13.23 -0.07
CA MET A 165 4.65 -14.34 -0.58
C MET A 165 3.19 -14.22 -0.10
N PRO A 166 2.27 -13.61 -0.88
CA PRO A 166 0.92 -13.32 -0.38
C PRO A 166 0.04 -14.57 -0.23
N SER A 167 0.26 -15.61 -1.06
CA SER A 167 -0.50 -16.85 -1.01
C SER A 167 0.23 -17.97 -1.76
N ILE A 168 0.05 -19.23 -1.35
CA ILE A 168 0.66 -20.39 -2.01
C ILE A 168 0.01 -20.65 -3.38
N ASN A 169 -1.30 -20.43 -3.49
CA ASN A 169 -2.07 -20.68 -4.71
C ASN A 169 -2.01 -19.53 -5.74
N TYR A 170 -1.07 -18.59 -5.60
CA TYR A 170 -0.93 -17.45 -6.50
C TYR A 170 -0.80 -17.87 -7.97
N LEU A 171 -0.21 -19.03 -8.24
CA LEU A 171 -0.08 -19.58 -9.60
C LEU A 171 -1.43 -19.83 -10.28
N LEU A 172 -2.49 -20.06 -9.50
CA LEU A 172 -3.85 -20.28 -10.00
C LEU A 172 -4.70 -19.01 -9.97
N ARG A 173 -4.38 -18.05 -9.09
CA ARG A 173 -5.17 -16.83 -8.88
C ARG A 173 -5.07 -15.84 -10.05
N SER A 174 -6.16 -15.13 -10.31
CA SER A 174 -6.26 -14.10 -11.34
C SER A 174 -6.57 -12.72 -10.73
N ASP A 175 -5.74 -12.29 -9.77
CA ASP A 175 -5.87 -10.95 -9.18
C ASP A 175 -5.48 -9.86 -10.19
N THR A 176 -6.02 -8.64 -10.01
CA THR A 176 -5.77 -7.51 -10.91
C THR A 176 -4.29 -7.14 -11.01
N LYS A 177 -3.64 -7.02 -9.85
CA LYS A 177 -2.21 -6.79 -9.71
C LYS A 177 -1.72 -7.41 -8.41
N PHE A 178 -0.54 -8.00 -8.41
CA PHE A 178 0.14 -8.45 -7.20
C PHE A 178 1.63 -8.58 -7.46
N ASN A 179 2.42 -8.57 -6.38
CA ASN A 179 3.87 -8.77 -6.42
C ASN A 179 4.23 -10.04 -5.65
N ILE A 180 5.29 -10.70 -6.10
CA ILE A 180 5.87 -11.85 -5.39
C ILE A 180 7.38 -11.67 -5.31
N MET A 181 7.95 -11.84 -4.13
CA MET A 181 9.40 -11.89 -3.96
C MET A 181 9.94 -13.25 -4.38
N THR A 182 11.08 -13.28 -5.08
CA THR A 182 11.68 -14.54 -5.55
C THR A 182 12.24 -15.38 -4.40
N TYR A 183 12.90 -14.75 -3.44
CA TYR A 183 13.57 -15.43 -2.32
C TYR A 183 13.23 -14.79 -0.97
N PRO A 184 11.96 -14.85 -0.51
CA PRO A 184 11.60 -14.35 0.82
C PRO A 184 12.32 -15.15 1.92
N GLN A 185 12.74 -14.50 3.00
CA GLN A 185 13.41 -15.13 4.14
C GLN A 185 12.66 -14.86 5.44
N ALA A 186 12.71 -15.79 6.39
CA ALA A 186 12.27 -15.53 7.75
C ALA A 186 13.23 -14.54 8.45
N PRO A 187 12.74 -13.61 9.28
CA PRO A 187 13.60 -12.67 10.00
C PRO A 187 14.42 -13.39 11.07
N LEU A 188 15.68 -12.97 11.29
CA LEU A 188 16.53 -13.55 12.34
C LEU A 188 16.14 -13.14 13.77
N VAL A 189 15.53 -11.96 13.89
CA VAL A 189 14.97 -11.46 15.15
C VAL A 189 13.46 -11.54 15.04
N GLU A 190 12.90 -12.50 15.76
CA GLU A 190 11.49 -12.83 15.72
C GLU A 190 10.77 -12.22 16.93
N THR A 191 9.46 -12.09 16.80
CA THR A 191 8.54 -11.80 17.90
C THR A 191 7.59 -12.98 18.06
N VAL A 192 6.92 -13.09 19.21
CA VAL A 192 5.93 -14.16 19.47
C VAL A 192 4.82 -14.18 18.40
N THR A 193 4.52 -13.04 17.79
CA THR A 193 3.50 -12.92 16.72
C THR A 193 4.07 -13.08 15.30
N SER A 194 5.36 -13.41 15.15
CA SER A 194 6.01 -13.54 13.84
C SER A 194 5.65 -14.82 13.08
N GLY A 195 4.89 -15.74 13.67
CA GLY A 195 4.46 -17.00 13.03
C GLY A 195 3.96 -16.85 11.58
N PRO A 196 3.04 -15.92 11.27
CA PRO A 196 2.59 -15.68 9.89
C PRO A 196 3.72 -15.18 8.97
N LEU A 197 4.64 -14.35 9.47
CA LEU A 197 5.78 -13.85 8.71
C LEU A 197 6.83 -14.94 8.45
N ILE A 198 6.91 -15.97 9.31
CA ILE A 198 7.76 -17.14 9.10
C ILE A 198 7.17 -18.03 8.00
N ALA A 199 5.85 -18.26 8.04
CA ALA A 199 5.16 -19.06 7.03
C ALA A 199 5.12 -18.36 5.67
N TYR A 200 4.95 -17.04 5.67
CA TYR A 200 4.81 -16.19 4.48
C TYR A 200 5.69 -14.94 4.61
N PRO A 201 7.00 -15.05 4.35
CA PRO A 201 7.89 -13.93 4.60
C PRO A 201 7.78 -12.82 3.54
N GLU A 202 8.04 -11.59 4.00
CA GLU A 202 7.82 -10.34 3.23
C GLU A 202 9.08 -9.48 3.08
N GLY A 203 10.26 -10.11 3.10
CA GLY A 203 11.54 -9.41 3.05
C GLY A 203 12.72 -10.36 3.04
N GLN A 204 13.91 -9.79 3.27
CA GLN A 204 15.17 -10.52 3.35
C GLN A 204 16.04 -9.97 4.48
N ASN A 205 16.83 -10.84 5.09
CA ASN A 205 17.88 -10.41 6.02
C ASN A 205 19.05 -9.86 5.21
N VAL A 206 19.51 -8.67 5.57
CA VAL A 206 20.60 -7.98 4.87
C VAL A 206 21.67 -7.55 5.84
N VAL A 207 22.93 -7.61 5.39
CA VAL A 207 24.05 -7.06 6.13
C VAL A 207 24.08 -5.55 5.93
N VAL A 208 23.93 -4.79 7.01
CA VAL A 208 23.90 -3.32 6.98
C VAL A 208 25.15 -2.76 7.63
N ALA A 209 25.76 -1.78 6.95
CA ALA A 209 26.81 -0.94 7.50
C ALA A 209 26.29 0.49 7.71
N ILE A 210 26.49 1.05 8.91
CA ILE A 210 26.09 2.42 9.24
C ILE A 210 27.28 3.36 9.04
N MET A 211 27.35 3.99 7.87
CA MET A 211 28.41 4.94 7.52
C MET A 211 27.96 5.92 6.44
N CYS A 212 28.62 7.06 6.30
CA CYS A 212 28.43 7.94 5.15
C CYS A 212 29.20 7.39 3.95
N TYR A 213 28.58 7.35 2.77
CA TYR A 213 29.22 6.86 1.55
C TYR A 213 29.06 7.87 0.41
N ASP A 214 30.14 8.60 0.10
CA ASP A 214 30.26 9.56 -1.01
C ASP A 214 29.09 10.57 -1.18
N GLY A 215 28.31 10.81 -0.12
CA GLY A 215 27.10 11.64 -0.15
C GLY A 215 25.87 10.96 -0.78
N TYR A 216 26.01 9.78 -1.39
CA TYR A 216 24.91 9.09 -2.05
C TYR A 216 23.85 8.56 -1.09
N ASN A 217 24.17 8.35 0.18
CA ASN A 217 23.18 7.94 1.20
C ASN A 217 22.63 9.10 2.04
N MET A 218 22.75 10.35 1.60
CA MET A 218 22.15 11.51 2.30
C MET A 218 20.63 11.57 2.08
N ASN A 219 19.91 12.24 3.00
CA ASN A 219 18.47 12.52 2.89
C ASN A 219 17.60 11.28 2.59
N ASP A 220 17.74 10.22 3.40
CA ASP A 220 16.99 8.95 3.28
C ASP A 220 17.28 8.16 2.01
N ALA A 221 18.39 8.44 1.34
CA ALA A 221 18.90 7.56 0.33
C ALA A 221 19.65 6.36 0.95
N ILE A 222 19.57 5.22 0.27
CA ILE A 222 20.32 4.02 0.62
C ILE A 222 21.19 3.61 -0.55
N VAL A 223 22.36 3.06 -0.23
CA VAL A 223 23.28 2.47 -1.19
C VAL A 223 23.19 0.97 -1.07
N ILE A 224 23.04 0.27 -2.19
CA ILE A 224 22.91 -1.20 -2.23
C ILE A 224 24.05 -1.81 -3.04
N ASN A 225 24.52 -2.98 -2.61
CA ASN A 225 25.49 -3.78 -3.34
C ASN A 225 24.89 -4.34 -4.63
N LYS A 226 25.45 -3.92 -5.77
CA LYS A 226 25.03 -4.34 -7.11
C LYS A 226 25.19 -5.85 -7.30
N SER A 227 26.24 -6.45 -6.79
CA SER A 227 26.49 -7.89 -6.95
C SER A 227 25.48 -8.71 -6.14
N SER A 228 25.06 -8.24 -4.97
CA SER A 228 24.00 -8.90 -4.19
C SER A 228 22.66 -8.87 -4.94
N VAL A 229 22.31 -7.74 -5.58
CA VAL A 229 21.11 -7.64 -6.44
C VAL A 229 21.19 -8.57 -7.64
N GLN A 230 22.36 -8.65 -8.29
CA GLN A 230 22.59 -9.57 -9.41
C GLN A 230 22.46 -11.04 -8.99
N ARG A 231 22.83 -11.39 -7.76
CA ARG A 231 22.67 -12.74 -7.20
C ARG A 231 21.24 -13.08 -6.76
N GLY A 232 20.32 -12.11 -6.73
CA GLY A 232 18.90 -12.34 -6.43
C GLY A 232 18.34 -11.57 -5.23
N LEU A 233 19.13 -10.70 -4.60
CA LEU A 233 18.66 -9.85 -3.51
C LEU A 233 17.49 -8.95 -3.99
N PHE A 234 16.36 -9.03 -3.30
CA PHE A 234 15.14 -8.28 -3.51
C PHE A 234 14.53 -8.35 -4.93
N ARG A 235 14.85 -9.40 -5.70
CA ARG A 235 14.15 -9.65 -6.96
C ARG A 235 12.69 -10.01 -6.71
N SER A 236 11.80 -9.50 -7.55
CA SER A 236 10.37 -9.73 -7.44
C SER A 236 9.72 -9.87 -8.81
N PHE A 237 8.63 -10.61 -8.90
CA PHE A 237 7.77 -10.67 -10.07
C PHE A 237 6.52 -9.81 -9.84
N TYR A 238 6.26 -8.91 -10.78
CA TYR A 238 5.02 -8.15 -10.85
C TYR A 238 4.05 -8.87 -11.78
N PHE A 239 2.86 -9.17 -11.27
CA PHE A 239 1.80 -9.80 -12.04
C PHE A 239 0.67 -8.82 -12.29
N ARG A 240 0.10 -8.89 -13.49
CA ARG A 240 -1.05 -8.10 -13.88
C ARG A 240 -1.99 -8.88 -14.78
N THR A 241 -3.27 -8.84 -14.46
CA THR A 241 -4.31 -9.48 -15.26
C THR A 241 -5.04 -8.45 -16.11
N TYR A 242 -5.22 -8.78 -17.39
CA TYR A 242 -6.02 -8.05 -18.36
C TYR A 242 -7.23 -8.90 -18.71
N GLU A 243 -8.40 -8.27 -18.77
CA GLU A 243 -9.66 -8.97 -19.05
C GLU A 243 -10.41 -8.32 -20.20
N THR A 244 -10.99 -9.16 -21.06
CA THR A 244 -11.89 -8.74 -22.14
C THR A 244 -13.03 -9.73 -22.27
N ILE A 245 -14.20 -9.22 -22.67
CA ILE A 245 -15.43 -10.00 -22.83
C ILE A 245 -15.87 -9.88 -24.29
N LYS A 246 -16.24 -11.02 -24.89
CA LYS A 246 -17.00 -11.08 -26.13
C LYS A 246 -18.44 -10.66 -25.83
N LYS A 247 -18.77 -9.41 -26.11
CA LYS A 247 -20.10 -8.89 -25.79
C LYS A 247 -21.11 -9.27 -26.87
N ARG A 248 -22.27 -9.76 -26.45
CA ARG A 248 -23.48 -9.84 -27.28
C ARG A 248 -24.30 -8.58 -27.08
N TYR A 249 -24.60 -7.88 -28.16
CA TYR A 249 -25.43 -6.69 -28.13
C TYR A 249 -26.91 -7.07 -28.27
N TRP A 250 -27.80 -6.19 -27.77
CA TRP A 250 -29.24 -6.40 -27.87
C TRP A 250 -29.74 -6.53 -29.32
N SER A 251 -29.02 -5.94 -30.28
CA SER A 251 -29.30 -6.03 -31.72
C SER A 251 -29.04 -7.41 -32.33
N GLY A 252 -28.58 -8.39 -31.55
CA GLY A 252 -28.20 -9.72 -32.03
C GLY A 252 -26.80 -9.78 -32.66
N GLN A 253 -26.12 -8.63 -32.80
CA GLN A 253 -24.71 -8.59 -33.18
C GLN A 253 -23.83 -8.96 -31.99
N GLU A 254 -22.64 -9.50 -32.26
CA GLU A 254 -21.66 -9.83 -31.23
C GLU A 254 -20.27 -9.30 -31.60
N ASP A 255 -19.41 -9.15 -30.58
CA ASP A 255 -17.99 -8.95 -30.81
C ASP A 255 -17.36 -10.24 -31.38
N ASP A 256 -16.45 -10.12 -32.32
CA ASP A 256 -15.66 -11.25 -32.83
C ASP A 256 -14.25 -11.20 -32.25
N ILE A 257 -13.77 -12.36 -31.78
CA ILE A 257 -12.38 -12.54 -31.34
C ILE A 257 -11.67 -13.26 -32.46
N THR A 258 -11.02 -12.47 -33.31
CA THR A 258 -10.26 -12.93 -34.47
C THR A 258 -9.09 -11.99 -34.70
N ILE A 259 -8.14 -12.39 -35.55
CA ILE A 259 -7.15 -11.47 -36.07
C ILE A 259 -7.90 -10.45 -36.95
N PRO A 260 -7.81 -9.13 -36.67
CA PRO A 260 -8.53 -8.12 -37.45
C PRO A 260 -8.03 -8.08 -38.89
N ASP A 261 -8.95 -8.15 -39.86
CA ASP A 261 -8.60 -8.03 -41.27
C ASP A 261 -8.13 -6.60 -41.63
N PRO A 262 -7.26 -6.43 -42.64
CA PRO A 262 -6.82 -5.11 -43.10
C PRO A 262 -7.96 -4.19 -43.57
N ALA A 263 -9.10 -4.76 -43.95
CA ALA A 263 -10.30 -4.02 -44.35
C ALA A 263 -11.04 -3.36 -43.17
N VAL A 264 -10.76 -3.77 -41.93
CA VAL A 264 -11.45 -3.29 -40.72
C VAL A 264 -11.06 -1.84 -40.41
N ARG A 265 -12.05 -1.02 -40.06
CA ARG A 265 -11.82 0.39 -39.70
C ARG A 265 -10.99 0.50 -38.42
N GLY A 266 -9.83 1.16 -38.52
CA GLY A 266 -8.91 1.36 -37.40
C GLY A 266 -7.88 0.24 -37.21
N HIS A 267 -7.65 -0.58 -38.25
CA HIS A 267 -6.59 -1.57 -38.29
C HIS A 267 -5.21 -0.97 -37.92
N ARG A 268 -4.45 -1.66 -37.06
CA ARG A 268 -3.19 -1.16 -36.48
C ARG A 268 -1.93 -1.54 -37.26
N GLY A 269 -2.10 -2.15 -38.44
CA GLY A 269 -1.01 -2.72 -39.23
C GLY A 269 -0.73 -4.18 -38.87
N GLU A 270 -0.26 -4.97 -39.84
CA GLU A 270 -0.07 -6.42 -39.68
C GLU A 270 0.96 -6.76 -38.59
N ASP A 271 2.02 -5.95 -38.46
CA ASP A 271 3.08 -6.12 -37.46
C ASP A 271 2.57 -6.13 -36.01
N ALA A 272 1.47 -5.41 -35.74
CA ALA A 272 0.89 -5.32 -34.40
C ALA A 272 0.20 -6.62 -33.96
N TYR A 273 -0.18 -7.47 -34.92
CA TYR A 273 -0.94 -8.70 -34.70
C TYR A 273 -0.08 -9.96 -34.81
N ARG A 274 1.22 -9.83 -35.11
CA ARG A 274 2.16 -10.95 -35.33
C ARG A 274 2.23 -11.96 -34.17
N ASP A 275 1.98 -11.48 -32.94
CA ASP A 275 2.12 -12.26 -31.72
C ASP A 275 0.81 -13.00 -31.35
N LEU A 276 -0.28 -12.78 -32.11
CA LEU A 276 -1.55 -13.48 -31.93
C LEU A 276 -1.51 -14.87 -32.56
N GLY A 277 -2.09 -15.85 -31.87
CA GLY A 277 -2.36 -17.16 -32.47
C GLY A 277 -3.55 -17.14 -33.43
N GLU A 278 -3.84 -18.27 -34.06
CA GLU A 278 -4.95 -18.45 -35.02
C GLU A 278 -6.31 -18.04 -34.45
N ASN A 279 -6.50 -18.23 -33.14
CA ASN A 279 -7.73 -17.86 -32.43
C ASN A 279 -7.83 -16.36 -32.08
N GLY A 280 -6.91 -15.51 -32.56
CA GLY A 280 -6.86 -14.09 -32.25
C GLY A 280 -6.44 -13.76 -30.81
N ILE A 281 -5.89 -14.73 -30.08
CA ILE A 281 -5.43 -14.60 -28.69
C ILE A 281 -3.94 -14.91 -28.62
N ILE A 282 -3.20 -14.13 -27.83
CA ILE A 282 -1.76 -14.35 -27.62
C ILE A 282 -1.46 -15.66 -26.89
N ASN A 283 -0.35 -16.32 -27.24
CA ASN A 283 0.08 -17.54 -26.58
C ASN A 283 0.85 -17.26 -25.27
N PRO A 284 0.78 -18.16 -24.26
CA PRO A 284 1.66 -18.12 -23.10
C PRO A 284 3.14 -18.11 -23.50
N GLU A 285 3.99 -17.58 -22.60
CA GLU A 285 5.44 -17.40 -22.78
C GLU A 285 5.87 -16.45 -23.91
N THR A 286 4.93 -15.70 -24.49
CA THR A 286 5.23 -14.65 -25.47
C THR A 286 5.68 -13.37 -24.77
N ARG A 287 6.77 -12.77 -25.26
CA ARG A 287 7.28 -11.48 -24.78
C ARG A 287 6.45 -10.34 -25.37
N VAL A 288 5.87 -9.51 -24.50
CA VAL A 288 5.03 -8.38 -24.88
C VAL A 288 5.63 -7.06 -24.44
N GLN A 289 5.45 -6.05 -25.27
CA GLN A 289 5.88 -4.69 -25.00
C GLN A 289 4.67 -3.76 -24.97
N SER A 290 4.94 -2.49 -24.65
CA SER A 290 3.91 -1.46 -24.63
C SER A 290 3.17 -1.43 -25.97
N ASP A 291 1.84 -1.32 -25.90
CA ASP A 291 0.94 -1.28 -27.05
C ASP A 291 0.84 -2.58 -27.88
N SER A 292 1.52 -3.68 -27.50
CA SER A 292 1.32 -5.01 -28.08
C SER A 292 -0.14 -5.47 -27.91
N VAL A 293 -0.69 -6.10 -28.95
CA VAL A 293 -2.05 -6.64 -28.93
C VAL A 293 -2.08 -7.99 -28.20
N LEU A 294 -2.93 -8.09 -27.18
CA LEU A 294 -3.10 -9.30 -26.38
C LEU A 294 -4.27 -10.15 -26.87
N VAL A 295 -5.35 -9.49 -27.29
CA VAL A 295 -6.54 -10.12 -27.88
C VAL A 295 -6.99 -9.27 -29.05
N GLY A 296 -6.97 -9.85 -30.25
CA GLY A 296 -7.62 -9.31 -31.43
C GLY A 296 -9.12 -9.30 -31.21
N LYS A 297 -9.72 -8.11 -31.23
CA LYS A 297 -11.16 -7.96 -31.03
C LYS A 297 -11.74 -7.01 -32.08
N VAL A 298 -12.83 -7.44 -32.68
CA VAL A 298 -13.55 -6.70 -33.68
C VAL A 298 -14.99 -6.51 -33.19
N SER A 299 -15.44 -5.26 -33.12
CA SER A 299 -16.79 -4.91 -32.68
C SER A 299 -17.62 -4.33 -33.83
N PRO A 300 -18.93 -4.59 -33.86
CA PRO A 300 -19.84 -3.94 -34.79
C PRO A 300 -19.95 -2.43 -34.51
N LEU A 301 -20.23 -1.65 -35.55
CA LEU A 301 -20.49 -0.20 -35.41
C LEU A 301 -21.88 0.07 -34.81
N ARG A 302 -21.96 1.02 -33.87
CA ARG A 302 -23.20 1.39 -33.17
C ARG A 302 -24.16 2.24 -34.01
N PHE A 303 -23.63 3.03 -34.94
CA PHE A 303 -24.39 3.90 -35.83
C PHE A 303 -23.97 3.58 -37.27
N LEU A 304 -24.93 3.17 -38.09
CA LEU A 304 -24.74 2.98 -39.52
C LEU A 304 -25.30 4.21 -40.22
N SER A 305 -24.52 4.87 -41.06
CA SER A 305 -25.06 5.84 -41.99
C SER A 305 -25.76 5.11 -43.16
N ALA A 306 -26.78 5.72 -43.76
CA ALA A 306 -27.53 5.12 -44.87
C ALA A 306 -26.65 4.82 -46.10
N GLU A 307 -25.57 5.59 -46.27
CA GLU A 307 -24.60 5.45 -47.37
C GLU A 307 -23.62 4.28 -47.13
N GLU A 308 -23.16 4.08 -45.89
CA GLU A 308 -22.28 2.96 -45.52
C GLU A 308 -23.00 1.59 -45.60
N PHE A 309 -24.32 1.55 -45.36
CA PHE A 309 -25.12 0.34 -45.51
C PHE A 309 -25.25 -0.11 -46.99
N ALA A 310 -25.26 0.84 -47.92
CA ALA A 310 -25.38 0.57 -49.35
C ALA A 310 -24.06 0.10 -50.00
N ALA A 311 -22.91 0.40 -49.38
CA ALA A 311 -21.58 0.14 -49.94
C ALA A 311 -21.04 -1.28 -49.70
N GLY A 312 -21.70 -2.12 -48.89
CA GLY A 312 -21.30 -3.51 -48.65
C GLY A 312 -19.93 -3.70 -47.99
N ILE A 313 -19.30 -2.63 -47.48
CA ILE A 313 -18.06 -2.69 -46.72
C ILE A 313 -18.36 -3.32 -45.36
N GLU A 314 -17.53 -4.27 -44.91
CA GLU A 314 -17.74 -4.92 -43.62
C GLU A 314 -17.77 -3.88 -42.48
N ASN A 315 -18.93 -3.76 -41.85
CA ASN A 315 -19.30 -2.75 -40.85
C ASN A 315 -18.69 -3.03 -39.46
N LYS A 316 -17.38 -3.24 -39.43
CA LYS A 316 -16.64 -3.69 -38.25
C LYS A 316 -15.54 -2.70 -37.88
N ARG A 317 -15.33 -2.51 -36.58
CA ARG A 317 -14.30 -1.65 -36.00
C ARG A 317 -13.36 -2.45 -35.13
N GLU A 318 -12.08 -2.15 -35.22
CA GLU A 318 -11.08 -2.72 -34.34
C GLU A 318 -11.22 -2.17 -32.91
N THR A 319 -11.36 -3.09 -31.95
CA THR A 319 -11.51 -2.82 -30.51
C THR A 319 -10.62 -3.75 -29.68
N SER A 320 -9.49 -4.15 -30.25
CA SER A 320 -8.55 -5.10 -29.64
C SER A 320 -8.02 -4.62 -28.30
N MET A 321 -7.76 -5.58 -27.41
CA MET A 321 -7.16 -5.32 -26.11
C MET A 321 -5.65 -5.26 -26.24
N THR A 322 -5.04 -4.17 -25.80
CA THR A 322 -3.59 -3.98 -25.81
C THR A 322 -3.00 -3.83 -24.42
N LEU A 323 -1.71 -4.09 -24.32
CA LEU A 323 -0.94 -3.80 -23.11
C LEU A 323 -0.97 -2.29 -22.81
N ARG A 324 -1.00 -1.90 -21.54
CA ARG A 324 -0.92 -0.48 -21.17
C ARG A 324 0.43 0.12 -21.57
N HIS A 325 0.40 1.42 -21.83
CA HIS A 325 1.58 2.17 -22.20
C HIS A 325 2.62 2.21 -21.06
N GLY A 326 3.87 1.88 -21.40
CA GLY A 326 5.00 1.83 -20.48
C GLY A 326 5.06 0.56 -19.63
N GLU A 327 4.23 -0.44 -19.90
CA GLU A 327 4.35 -1.79 -19.33
C GLU A 327 5.05 -2.72 -20.32
N LYS A 328 5.69 -3.76 -19.78
CA LYS A 328 6.33 -4.85 -20.51
C LYS A 328 6.20 -6.13 -19.69
N GLY A 329 6.42 -7.28 -20.31
CA GLY A 329 6.45 -8.55 -19.57
C GLY A 329 6.35 -9.76 -20.48
N ILE A 330 6.11 -10.90 -19.86
CA ILE A 330 5.88 -12.19 -20.52
C ILE A 330 4.46 -12.62 -20.18
N VAL A 331 3.73 -13.14 -21.17
CA VAL A 331 2.41 -13.73 -20.93
C VAL A 331 2.60 -15.00 -20.11
N ASP A 332 2.00 -15.05 -18.93
CA ASP A 332 2.14 -16.16 -18.00
C ASP A 332 0.99 -17.17 -18.17
N LYS A 333 -0.25 -16.67 -18.21
CA LYS A 333 -1.42 -17.54 -18.32
C LYS A 333 -2.54 -16.88 -19.11
N VAL A 334 -3.16 -17.66 -19.99
CA VAL A 334 -4.37 -17.29 -20.72
C VAL A 334 -5.50 -18.17 -20.21
N MET A 335 -6.56 -17.54 -19.72
CA MET A 335 -7.75 -18.21 -19.21
C MET A 335 -8.94 -17.79 -20.05
N ILE A 336 -9.66 -18.78 -20.58
CA ILE A 336 -10.89 -18.58 -21.34
C ILE A 336 -11.99 -19.26 -20.55
N THR A 337 -13.04 -18.51 -20.23
CA THR A 337 -14.20 -18.99 -19.48
C THR A 337 -15.46 -18.33 -20.00
N GLU A 338 -16.62 -18.81 -19.58
CA GLU A 338 -17.89 -18.14 -19.81
C GLU A 338 -18.35 -17.41 -18.55
N THR A 339 -18.99 -16.25 -18.72
CA THR A 339 -19.70 -15.57 -17.64
C THR A 339 -21.04 -16.24 -17.37
N GLN A 340 -21.73 -15.86 -16.28
CA GLN A 340 -23.11 -16.29 -16.04
C GLN A 340 -24.05 -15.98 -17.21
N ASP A 341 -23.79 -14.88 -17.94
CA ASP A 341 -24.54 -14.47 -19.14
C ASP A 341 -24.13 -15.23 -20.43
N ALA A 342 -23.37 -16.32 -20.33
CA ALA A 342 -22.84 -17.09 -21.46
C ALA A 342 -22.03 -16.25 -22.49
N ASN A 343 -21.37 -15.19 -22.04
CA ASN A 343 -20.40 -14.44 -22.83
C ASN A 343 -19.00 -15.02 -22.62
N HIS A 344 -18.21 -15.15 -23.69
CA HIS A 344 -16.81 -15.57 -23.57
C HIS A 344 -15.97 -14.48 -22.88
N LEU A 345 -15.39 -14.81 -21.73
CA LEU A 345 -14.48 -13.99 -20.95
C LEU A 345 -13.05 -14.52 -21.13
N ILE A 346 -12.16 -13.65 -21.59
CA ILE A 346 -10.74 -13.94 -21.74
C ILE A 346 -9.97 -13.13 -20.71
N LYS A 347 -9.19 -13.82 -19.88
CA LYS A 347 -8.26 -13.21 -18.92
C LYS A 347 -6.83 -13.60 -19.27
N ILE A 348 -5.98 -12.60 -19.45
CA ILE A 348 -4.56 -12.78 -19.75
C ILE A 348 -3.75 -12.22 -18.60
N ARG A 349 -2.98 -13.09 -17.94
CA ARG A 349 -2.04 -12.72 -16.89
C ARG A 349 -0.66 -12.53 -17.50
N ILE A 350 -0.04 -11.40 -17.18
CA ILE A 350 1.30 -11.02 -17.61
C ILE A 350 2.17 -10.93 -16.37
N ARG A 351 3.38 -11.47 -16.45
CA ARG A 351 4.41 -11.37 -15.43
C ARG A 351 5.58 -10.52 -15.92
N ASP A 352 6.11 -9.69 -15.05
CA ASP A 352 7.30 -8.88 -15.31
C ASP A 352 8.33 -9.08 -14.19
N GLU A 353 9.57 -9.40 -14.55
CA GLU A 353 10.65 -9.51 -13.56
C GLU A 353 11.15 -8.11 -13.20
N ARG A 354 11.00 -7.75 -11.93
CA ARG A 354 11.39 -6.46 -11.37
C ARG A 354 12.65 -6.64 -10.53
N ILE A 355 13.79 -6.44 -11.19
CA ILE A 355 15.09 -6.33 -10.52
C ILE A 355 15.15 -4.95 -9.82
N PRO A 356 15.62 -4.87 -8.56
CA PRO A 356 15.83 -3.59 -7.88
C PRO A 356 16.65 -2.60 -8.71
N GLU A 357 16.12 -1.40 -8.91
CA GLU A 357 16.76 -0.33 -9.67
C GLU A 357 16.82 0.98 -8.85
N LEU A 358 17.55 1.97 -9.38
CA LEU A 358 17.63 3.30 -8.78
C LEU A 358 16.24 3.92 -8.71
N GLY A 359 15.86 4.44 -7.54
CA GLY A 359 14.52 5.00 -7.31
C GLY A 359 13.53 4.05 -6.63
N ASP A 360 13.83 2.76 -6.53
CA ASP A 360 12.99 1.82 -5.80
C ASP A 360 13.05 2.09 -4.29
N LYS A 361 11.93 1.83 -3.60
CA LYS A 361 11.78 2.09 -2.17
C LYS A 361 11.94 0.84 -1.33
N PHE A 362 12.71 0.99 -0.26
CA PHE A 362 12.94 -0.01 0.77
C PHE A 362 12.63 0.56 2.14
N ALA A 363 12.35 -0.30 3.10
CA ALA A 363 12.17 0.12 4.48
C ALA A 363 12.68 -0.94 5.46
N SER A 364 13.16 -0.49 6.62
CA SER A 364 13.31 -1.37 7.78
C SER A 364 11.97 -1.49 8.52
N ARG A 365 11.86 -2.50 9.39
CA ARG A 365 10.69 -2.67 10.29
C ARG A 365 10.48 -1.49 11.25
N HIS A 366 11.51 -0.66 11.46
CA HIS A 366 11.51 0.46 12.40
C HIS A 366 11.06 1.80 11.77
N GLY A 367 10.38 1.77 10.63
CA GLY A 367 9.87 2.98 9.97
C GLY A 367 10.95 3.84 9.32
N GLN A 368 12.11 3.24 9.00
CA GLN A 368 13.18 3.86 8.22
C GLN A 368 13.01 3.52 6.75
N LYS A 369 12.30 4.38 6.02
CA LYS A 369 12.16 4.28 4.57
C LYS A 369 13.35 4.92 3.87
N GLY A 370 13.76 4.34 2.75
CA GLY A 370 14.75 4.94 1.88
C GLY A 370 14.59 4.56 0.41
N VAL A 371 15.21 5.36 -0.44
CA VAL A 371 15.24 5.18 -1.90
C VAL A 371 16.64 4.76 -2.31
N VAL A 372 16.75 3.78 -3.22
CA VAL A 372 18.05 3.40 -3.78
C VAL A 372 18.60 4.54 -4.63
N SER A 373 19.71 5.14 -4.22
CA SER A 373 20.38 6.22 -4.96
C SER A 373 21.53 5.73 -5.81
N LEU A 374 22.24 4.69 -5.34
CA LEU A 374 23.41 4.14 -6.01
C LEU A 374 23.47 2.62 -5.82
N LEU A 375 23.77 1.93 -6.91
CA LEU A 375 24.14 0.51 -6.93
C LEU A 375 25.65 0.40 -7.12
N VAL A 376 26.37 0.03 -6.05
CA VAL A 376 27.83 -0.02 -6.05
C VAL A 376 28.31 -1.44 -6.36
N PRO A 377 29.25 -1.64 -7.30
CA PRO A 377 29.87 -2.94 -7.53
C PRO A 377 30.55 -3.49 -6.27
N GLN A 378 30.56 -4.81 -6.08
CA GLN A 378 31.11 -5.42 -4.86
C GLN A 378 32.60 -5.10 -4.65
N GLU A 379 33.36 -4.92 -5.73
CA GLU A 379 34.78 -4.54 -5.71
C GLU A 379 35.04 -3.16 -5.10
N ASP A 380 34.09 -2.23 -5.24
CA ASP A 380 34.20 -0.87 -4.70
C ASP A 380 33.62 -0.75 -3.29
N MET A 381 32.86 -1.76 -2.84
CA MET A 381 32.19 -1.72 -1.55
C MET A 381 33.18 -1.87 -0.40
N PRO A 382 32.92 -1.19 0.74
CA PRO A 382 33.75 -1.36 1.92
C PRO A 382 33.57 -2.77 2.49
N PHE A 383 34.64 -3.39 2.97
CA PHE A 383 34.61 -4.77 3.47
C PHE A 383 35.26 -4.89 4.84
N THR A 384 34.83 -5.87 5.64
CA THR A 384 35.41 -6.11 6.97
C THR A 384 36.72 -6.90 6.88
N GLY A 385 37.53 -6.91 7.94
CA GLY A 385 38.74 -7.74 8.00
C GLY A 385 38.50 -9.25 7.80
N ASN A 386 37.27 -9.70 8.04
CA ASN A 386 36.85 -11.09 7.83
C ASN A 386 36.36 -11.37 6.39
N GLY A 387 36.36 -10.35 5.52
CA GLY A 387 35.90 -10.45 4.12
C GLY A 387 34.40 -10.27 3.93
N SER A 388 33.64 -9.90 4.97
CA SER A 388 32.21 -9.61 4.83
C SER A 388 32.00 -8.27 4.14
N VAL A 389 31.15 -8.25 3.11
CA VAL A 389 30.76 -7.04 2.38
C VAL A 389 29.31 -6.73 2.72
N PRO A 390 28.96 -5.48 3.11
CA PRO A 390 27.58 -5.12 3.40
C PRO A 390 26.73 -5.13 2.13
N ASP A 391 25.47 -5.52 2.28
CA ASP A 391 24.47 -5.47 1.21
C ASP A 391 23.86 -4.08 1.08
N LEU A 392 23.74 -3.37 2.21
CA LEU A 392 23.13 -2.05 2.29
C LEU A 392 23.98 -1.13 3.18
N ILE A 393 24.21 0.10 2.73
CA ILE A 393 24.86 1.14 3.53
C ILE A 393 23.80 2.17 3.94
N PHE A 394 23.62 2.30 5.25
CA PHE A 394 22.67 3.21 5.87
C PHE A 394 23.37 4.43 6.45
N ASN A 395 22.74 5.59 6.37
CA ASN A 395 23.36 6.83 6.83
C ASN A 395 23.23 7.02 8.36
N PRO A 396 24.32 7.29 9.08
CA PRO A 396 24.30 7.51 10.52
C PRO A 396 23.41 8.69 10.96
N HIS A 397 23.26 9.74 10.16
CA HIS A 397 22.50 10.95 10.53
C HIS A 397 20.99 10.69 10.76
N ALA A 398 20.47 9.60 10.19
CA ALA A 398 19.08 9.20 10.35
C ALA A 398 18.75 8.63 11.74
N ILE A 399 19.75 8.23 12.54
CA ILE A 399 19.53 7.57 13.82
C ILE A 399 19.27 8.58 14.95
N PRO A 400 20.12 9.61 15.17
CA PRO A 400 19.88 10.59 16.23
C PRO A 400 18.59 11.39 16.03
N SER A 401 18.30 11.76 14.77
CA SER A 401 17.12 12.55 14.43
C SER A 401 15.80 11.79 14.61
N ARG A 402 15.81 10.46 14.44
CA ARG A 402 14.60 9.62 14.48
C ARG A 402 14.46 8.82 15.75
N MET A 403 15.52 8.72 16.55
CA MET A 403 15.54 8.01 17.83
C MET A 403 15.03 6.56 17.68
N THR A 404 15.44 5.86 16.62
CA THR A 404 15.09 4.46 16.37
C THR A 404 16.15 3.53 16.96
N VAL A 405 16.23 3.44 18.28
CA VAL A 405 17.23 2.62 18.97
C VAL A 405 16.95 1.13 18.77
N GLY A 406 15.69 0.73 18.65
CA GLY A 406 15.31 -0.65 18.35
C GLY A 406 15.96 -1.18 17.07
N HIS A 407 16.21 -0.31 16.08
CA HIS A 407 16.92 -0.71 14.86
C HIS A 407 18.38 -1.10 15.11
N LEU A 408 19.06 -0.42 16.03
CA LEU A 408 20.42 -0.79 16.44
C LEU A 408 20.43 -2.10 17.23
N LEU A 409 19.45 -2.30 18.11
CA LEU A 409 19.31 -3.55 18.87
C LEU A 409 19.04 -4.73 17.94
N GLU A 410 18.15 -4.57 16.95
CA GLU A 410 17.88 -5.59 15.93
C GLU A 410 19.15 -5.96 15.16
N LEU A 411 19.97 -4.97 14.78
CA LEU A 411 21.23 -5.19 14.05
C LEU A 411 22.23 -6.06 14.84
N ILE A 412 22.39 -5.81 16.14
CA ILE A 412 23.30 -6.60 16.99
C ILE A 412 22.71 -7.97 17.25
N ALA A 413 21.41 -8.05 17.58
CA ALA A 413 20.72 -9.32 17.82
C ALA A 413 20.75 -10.22 16.58
N GLY A 414 20.51 -9.67 15.39
CA GLY A 414 20.57 -10.41 14.14
C GLY A 414 21.98 -10.91 13.83
N LYS A 415 23.01 -10.12 14.14
CA LYS A 415 24.42 -10.54 14.00
C LYS A 415 24.80 -11.65 14.98
N ALA A 416 24.47 -11.48 16.26
CA ALA A 416 24.67 -12.50 17.29
C ALA A 416 23.94 -13.79 16.94
N GLY A 417 22.72 -13.68 16.42
CA GLY A 417 21.89 -14.81 16.02
C GLY A 417 22.45 -15.58 14.82
N ALA A 418 22.89 -14.86 13.79
CA ALA A 418 23.51 -15.47 12.61
C ALA A 418 24.81 -16.20 12.96
N LEU A 419 25.64 -15.63 13.82
CA LEU A 419 26.92 -16.21 14.23
C LEU A 419 26.74 -17.37 15.23
N GLY A 420 25.82 -17.22 16.18
CA GLY A 420 25.54 -18.20 17.23
C GLY A 420 24.58 -19.31 16.83
N GLY A 421 23.97 -19.25 15.63
CA GLY A 421 22.97 -20.20 15.17
C GLY A 421 21.69 -20.19 16.02
N LYS A 422 21.33 -19.03 16.58
CA LYS A 422 20.18 -18.85 17.47
C LYS A 422 19.26 -17.76 16.95
N ILE A 423 17.96 -17.98 17.02
CA ILE A 423 16.96 -16.95 16.76
C ILE A 423 16.74 -16.18 18.06
N TYR A 424 16.76 -14.86 18.00
CA TYR A 424 16.54 -14.00 19.17
C TYR A 424 15.10 -13.50 19.21
N ASP A 425 14.53 -13.47 20.41
CA ASP A 425 13.20 -12.90 20.66
C ASP A 425 13.32 -11.39 20.94
N GLY A 426 12.72 -10.60 20.05
CA GLY A 426 12.59 -9.15 20.12
C GLY A 426 11.18 -8.67 20.44
N SER A 427 10.34 -9.52 21.03
CA SER A 427 8.97 -9.18 21.42
C SER A 427 8.89 -8.00 22.39
N ALA A 428 7.87 -7.17 22.25
CA ALA A 428 7.67 -6.02 23.12
C ALA A 428 7.62 -6.42 24.61
N PHE A 429 8.40 -5.71 25.44
CA PHE A 429 8.52 -5.89 26.89
C PHE A 429 9.12 -7.22 27.37
N ASN A 430 8.96 -8.30 26.60
CA ASN A 430 9.41 -9.67 26.92
C ASN A 430 10.52 -10.14 25.96
N HIS A 431 11.51 -9.28 25.73
CA HIS A 431 12.64 -9.56 24.83
C HIS A 431 13.91 -10.00 25.57
N VAL A 432 14.84 -10.54 24.79
CA VAL A 432 16.21 -10.77 25.27
C VAL A 432 16.90 -9.43 25.54
N LYS A 433 17.46 -9.28 26.75
CA LYS A 433 18.11 -8.03 27.17
C LYS A 433 19.38 -7.74 26.39
N GLU A 434 19.67 -6.46 26.21
CA GLU A 434 20.86 -5.96 25.52
C GLU A 434 22.16 -6.58 26.07
N ASP A 435 22.31 -6.66 27.40
CA ASP A 435 23.52 -7.18 28.05
C ASP A 435 23.80 -8.64 27.68
N GLU A 436 22.76 -9.46 27.47
CA GLU A 436 22.90 -10.87 27.09
C GLU A 436 23.36 -11.00 25.64
N ILE A 437 22.83 -10.15 24.75
CA ILE A 437 23.22 -10.09 23.35
C ILE A 437 24.69 -9.63 23.23
N ARG A 438 25.08 -8.61 24.00
CA ARG A 438 26.47 -8.11 24.02
C ARG A 438 27.47 -9.15 24.54
N LYS A 439 27.11 -9.89 25.60
CA LYS A 439 27.94 -11.00 26.10
C LYS A 439 28.10 -12.10 25.04
N ALA A 440 27.01 -12.49 24.38
CA ALA A 440 27.07 -13.47 23.30
C ALA A 440 27.99 -13.03 22.16
N MET A 441 27.99 -11.74 21.80
CA MET A 441 28.90 -11.20 20.80
C MET A 441 30.38 -11.33 21.20
N VAL A 442 30.71 -11.06 22.47
CA VAL A 442 32.07 -11.21 23.01
C VAL A 442 32.50 -12.66 23.00
N ASP A 443 31.61 -13.57 23.42
CA ASP A 443 31.88 -15.02 23.42
C ASP A 443 32.14 -15.56 22.00
N LEU A 444 31.52 -14.94 20.99
CA LEU A 444 31.71 -15.25 19.56
C LEU A 444 32.96 -14.57 18.95
N GLY A 445 33.76 -13.86 19.75
CA GLY A 445 35.00 -13.20 19.31
C GLY A 445 34.79 -11.86 18.61
N PHE A 446 33.60 -11.27 18.70
CA PHE A 446 33.30 -9.93 18.21
C PHE A 446 33.32 -8.90 19.34
N ARG A 447 33.31 -7.62 18.97
CA ARG A 447 33.18 -6.54 19.95
C ARG A 447 31.75 -6.49 20.49
N ASP A 448 31.63 -6.12 21.75
CA ASP A 448 30.37 -5.89 22.44
C ASP A 448 29.56 -4.72 21.84
N ASP A 449 30.22 -3.76 21.21
CA ASP A 449 29.63 -2.56 20.60
C ASP A 449 29.10 -2.77 19.17
N GLY A 450 29.25 -3.98 18.61
CA GLY A 450 28.81 -4.30 17.24
C GLY A 450 29.61 -3.59 16.13
N LYS A 451 30.64 -2.82 16.47
CA LYS A 451 31.47 -2.11 15.49
C LYS A 451 32.59 -2.99 14.98
N GLU A 452 32.96 -2.79 13.72
CA GLU A 452 34.05 -3.52 13.07
C GLU A 452 35.00 -2.55 12.35
N THR A 453 36.22 -3.03 12.10
CA THR A 453 37.14 -2.34 11.19
C THR A 453 36.76 -2.69 9.76
N LEU A 454 36.48 -1.66 8.96
CA LEU A 454 36.25 -1.80 7.52
C LEU A 454 37.45 -1.22 6.75
N TYR A 455 37.61 -1.72 5.54
CA TYR A 455 38.57 -1.26 4.55
C TYR A 455 37.81 -0.73 3.34
N ASP A 456 38.33 0.32 2.73
CA ASP A 456 37.81 0.86 1.48
C ASP A 456 38.15 -0.10 0.32
N GLY A 457 37.13 -0.53 -0.42
CA GLY A 457 37.28 -1.44 -1.56
C GLY A 457 38.10 -0.85 -2.71
N ARG A 458 38.10 0.48 -2.85
CA ARG A 458 38.79 1.18 -3.94
C ARG A 458 40.28 1.38 -3.69
N THR A 459 40.62 1.81 -2.47
CA THR A 459 41.99 2.16 -2.11
C THR A 459 42.71 1.07 -1.32
N GLY A 460 41.97 0.11 -0.74
CA GLY A 460 42.48 -0.89 0.19
C GLY A 460 42.88 -0.34 1.55
N ARG A 461 42.68 0.95 1.82
CA ARG A 461 43.03 1.58 3.09
C ARG A 461 41.99 1.27 4.15
N LYS A 462 42.46 1.07 5.37
CA LYS A 462 41.61 0.94 6.56
C LYS A 462 40.93 2.29 6.86
N TYR A 463 39.64 2.28 7.21
CA TYR A 463 38.99 3.47 7.76
C TYR A 463 39.53 3.78 9.17
N ASP A 464 39.76 5.06 9.46
CA ASP A 464 40.25 5.53 10.76
C ASP A 464 39.25 5.28 11.91
N VAL A 465 37.97 5.13 11.56
CA VAL A 465 36.86 4.90 12.50
C VAL A 465 36.31 3.47 12.39
N LEU A 466 35.79 2.97 13.50
CA LEU A 466 35.06 1.71 13.53
C LEU A 466 33.62 1.92 13.05
N ILE A 467 33.16 1.05 12.15
CA ILE A 467 31.83 1.14 11.54
C ILE A 467 30.92 0.12 12.18
N PHE A 468 29.72 0.56 12.55
CA PHE A 468 28.71 -0.32 13.09
C PHE A 468 28.13 -1.20 11.97
N THR A 469 28.24 -2.51 12.14
CA THR A 469 27.79 -3.51 11.17
C THR A 469 26.92 -4.56 11.85
N GLY A 470 25.79 -4.89 11.21
CA GLY A 470 24.84 -5.85 11.77
C GLY A 470 23.95 -6.44 10.69
N ILE A 471 23.02 -7.29 11.12
CA ILE A 471 22.05 -7.94 10.23
C ILE A 471 20.65 -7.56 10.68
N THR A 472 19.83 -7.10 9.75
CA THR A 472 18.46 -6.66 10.00
C THR A 472 17.56 -7.13 8.87
N PHE A 473 16.27 -7.23 9.14
CA PHE A 473 15.27 -7.62 8.17
C PHE A 473 14.74 -6.41 7.40
N TYR A 474 15.06 -6.33 6.10
CA TYR A 474 14.60 -5.26 5.22
C TYR A 474 13.43 -5.70 4.34
N LEU A 475 12.55 -4.74 4.09
CA LEU A 475 11.34 -4.88 3.30
C LEU A 475 11.51 -4.11 1.98
N LYS A 476 11.23 -4.79 0.86
CA LYS A 476 11.05 -4.11 -0.44
C LYS A 476 9.60 -3.64 -0.51
N LEU A 477 9.37 -2.36 -0.77
CA LEU A 477 8.02 -1.81 -0.88
C LEU A 477 7.48 -1.94 -2.30
N ASP A 478 6.15 -1.97 -2.45
CA ASP A 478 5.45 -1.98 -3.74
C ASP A 478 5.65 -0.71 -4.61
N HIS A 479 6.36 0.30 -4.09
CA HIS A 479 6.63 1.56 -4.76
C HIS A 479 7.88 1.48 -5.62
N MET A 480 7.72 0.97 -6.85
CA MET A 480 8.79 0.86 -7.83
C MET A 480 8.86 2.09 -8.75
N VAL A 481 10.06 2.47 -9.18
CA VAL A 481 10.27 3.63 -10.06
C VAL A 481 9.63 3.44 -11.45
N GLN A 482 9.67 2.22 -11.95
CA GLN A 482 9.16 1.85 -13.28
C GLN A 482 7.66 2.12 -13.44
N ASP A 483 6.91 2.09 -12.33
CA ASP A 483 5.47 2.39 -12.31
C ASP A 483 5.17 3.90 -12.19
N LYS A 484 6.16 4.72 -11.81
CA LYS A 484 5.99 6.16 -11.59
C LYS A 484 6.44 7.02 -12.77
N ILE A 485 7.52 6.62 -13.44
CA ILE A 485 8.06 7.37 -14.58
C ILE A 485 7.04 7.44 -15.71
N HIS A 486 6.74 8.66 -16.16
CA HIS A 486 5.91 8.89 -17.34
C HIS A 486 6.31 10.24 -17.95
N ALA A 487 6.29 10.29 -19.27
CA ALA A 487 6.55 11.50 -20.04
C ALA A 487 5.56 11.56 -21.20
N ARG A 488 5.19 12.78 -21.58
CA ARG A 488 4.30 13.05 -22.70
C ARG A 488 4.87 14.18 -23.53
N SER A 489 5.05 13.94 -24.82
CA SER A 489 5.33 14.98 -25.81
C SER A 489 4.01 15.50 -26.40
N ARG A 490 3.40 14.75 -27.32
CA ARG A 490 2.04 14.94 -27.83
C ARG A 490 1.26 13.66 -27.65
N GLY A 491 -0.04 13.78 -27.42
CA GLY A 491 -0.89 12.64 -27.09
C GLY A 491 -2.36 12.92 -27.36
N PRO A 492 -3.23 11.93 -27.10
CA PRO A 492 -4.65 12.09 -27.27
C PRO A 492 -5.18 13.24 -26.39
N VAL A 493 -6.25 13.86 -26.87
CA VAL A 493 -6.97 14.91 -26.18
C VAL A 493 -8.40 14.46 -25.92
N THR A 494 -9.03 15.05 -24.91
CA THR A 494 -10.45 14.89 -24.63
C THR A 494 -11.28 15.47 -25.77
N LEU A 495 -12.36 14.81 -26.15
CA LEU A 495 -13.22 15.28 -27.25
C LEU A 495 -13.91 16.61 -26.92
N LEU A 496 -14.35 16.77 -25.67
CA LEU A 496 -15.09 17.95 -25.23
C LEU A 496 -14.21 19.18 -25.15
N THR A 497 -13.12 19.12 -24.37
CA THR A 497 -12.28 20.29 -24.06
C THR A 497 -11.04 20.41 -24.93
N LYS A 498 -10.73 19.41 -25.76
CA LYS A 498 -9.49 19.32 -26.56
C LYS A 498 -8.21 19.41 -25.71
N GLN A 499 -8.31 19.16 -24.41
CA GLN A 499 -7.17 19.16 -23.51
C GLN A 499 -6.52 17.77 -23.43
N PRO A 500 -5.23 17.70 -23.05
CA PRO A 500 -4.57 16.44 -22.71
C PRO A 500 -5.42 15.52 -21.82
N THR A 501 -5.50 14.24 -22.17
CA THR A 501 -6.09 13.20 -21.30
C THR A 501 -5.39 13.12 -19.94
N GLU A 502 -6.07 12.54 -18.95
CA GLU A 502 -5.50 12.27 -17.62
C GLU A 502 -4.99 10.83 -17.49
N GLY A 503 -3.88 10.67 -16.76
CA GLY A 503 -3.32 9.39 -16.34
C GLY A 503 -2.40 8.71 -17.37
N ARG A 504 -1.34 8.05 -16.87
CA ARG A 504 -0.32 7.35 -17.67
C ARG A 504 -0.93 6.34 -18.65
N ALA A 505 -1.91 5.56 -18.20
CA ALA A 505 -2.56 4.53 -19.01
C ALA A 505 -3.21 5.08 -20.30
N LYS A 506 -3.66 6.35 -20.28
CA LYS A 506 -4.28 7.04 -21.42
C LYS A 506 -3.32 8.00 -22.12
N ARG A 507 -2.00 7.85 -21.89
CA ARG A 507 -0.96 8.77 -22.35
C ARG A 507 -1.24 10.22 -21.92
N GLY A 508 -1.73 10.36 -20.70
CA GLY A 508 -2.15 11.64 -20.14
C GLY A 508 -0.99 12.58 -19.82
N GLY A 509 -1.29 13.87 -19.77
CA GLY A 509 -0.34 14.92 -19.39
C GLY A 509 -0.34 15.18 -17.88
N LEU A 510 0.62 16.00 -17.44
CA LEU A 510 0.59 16.60 -16.11
C LEU A 510 -0.29 17.86 -16.14
N ARG A 511 -1.04 18.07 -15.07
CA ARG A 511 -1.87 19.25 -14.90
C ARG A 511 -1.04 20.37 -14.29
N ILE A 512 -1.08 21.55 -14.91
CA ILE A 512 -0.64 22.80 -14.29
C ILE A 512 -1.86 23.37 -13.56
N GLY A 513 -1.80 23.41 -12.23
CA GLY A 513 -2.83 23.98 -11.38
C GLY A 513 -2.61 25.48 -11.15
N GLU A 514 -3.49 26.05 -10.35
CA GLU A 514 -3.42 27.46 -9.96
C GLU A 514 -2.13 27.78 -9.18
N MET A 515 -1.71 26.87 -8.29
CA MET A 515 -0.49 27.06 -7.51
C MET A 515 0.75 27.09 -8.41
N GLU A 516 0.87 26.18 -9.38
CA GLU A 516 1.98 26.17 -10.33
C GLU A 516 1.97 27.42 -11.22
N GLN A 517 0.79 27.89 -11.62
CA GLN A 517 0.63 29.17 -12.30
C GLN A 517 1.14 30.33 -11.44
N GLN A 518 0.73 30.41 -10.17
CA GLN A 518 1.16 31.47 -9.26
C GLN A 518 2.68 31.45 -9.05
N CYS A 519 3.32 30.28 -9.01
CA CYS A 519 4.77 30.19 -8.99
C CYS A 519 5.42 30.84 -10.21
N LEU A 520 4.90 30.59 -11.42
CA LEU A 520 5.42 31.21 -12.64
C LEU A 520 5.19 32.73 -12.67
N VAL A 521 4.03 33.19 -12.19
CA VAL A 521 3.73 34.62 -12.05
C VAL A 521 4.66 35.27 -11.03
N GLY A 522 4.93 34.62 -9.89
CA GLY A 522 5.86 35.11 -8.87
C GLY A 522 7.29 35.25 -9.37
N HIS A 523 7.72 34.39 -10.29
CA HIS A 523 8.99 34.55 -11.01
C HIS A 523 8.97 35.62 -12.10
N GLY A 524 7.82 36.18 -12.45
CA GLY A 524 7.66 37.11 -13.57
C GLY A 524 7.78 36.45 -14.95
N ALA A 525 7.65 35.13 -15.04
CA ALA A 525 7.87 34.35 -16.26
C ALA A 525 6.63 34.36 -17.18
N ALA A 526 6.21 35.55 -17.62
CA ALA A 526 4.97 35.76 -18.38
C ALA A 526 4.93 35.00 -19.73
N LEU A 527 6.06 34.98 -20.47
CA LEU A 527 6.15 34.26 -21.74
C LEU A 527 6.04 32.74 -21.56
N THR A 528 6.73 32.19 -20.56
CA THR A 528 6.61 30.76 -20.21
C THR A 528 5.19 30.41 -19.79
N LEU A 529 4.52 31.30 -19.05
CA LEU A 529 3.13 31.10 -18.67
C LEU A 529 2.22 31.00 -19.90
N LYS A 530 2.36 31.93 -20.84
CA LYS A 530 1.62 31.92 -22.11
C LYS A 530 1.85 30.63 -22.89
N GLU A 531 3.12 30.23 -23.09
CA GLU A 531 3.47 29.01 -23.80
C GLU A 531 2.85 27.75 -23.16
N ARG A 532 2.79 27.70 -21.82
CA ARG A 532 2.21 26.56 -21.09
C ARG A 532 0.69 26.51 -21.19
N PHE A 533 0.01 27.66 -21.24
CA PHE A 533 -1.44 27.73 -21.42
C PHE A 533 -1.91 27.57 -22.87
N ASP A 534 -1.01 27.65 -23.85
CA ASP A 534 -1.31 27.40 -25.27
C ASP A 534 -1.59 25.90 -25.59
N SER A 535 -1.88 25.07 -24.59
CA SER A 535 -2.16 23.63 -24.75
C SER A 535 -3.40 23.34 -25.59
N ASP A 536 -4.38 24.25 -25.62
CA ASP A 536 -5.65 24.11 -26.35
C ASP A 536 -5.92 25.32 -27.27
N LYS A 537 -4.85 25.93 -27.78
CA LYS A 537 -4.88 27.06 -28.72
C LYS A 537 -5.85 26.80 -29.89
N THR A 538 -6.79 27.72 -30.08
CA THR A 538 -7.80 27.70 -31.14
C THR A 538 -7.99 29.11 -31.69
N VAL A 539 -8.14 29.23 -33.02
CA VAL A 539 -8.45 30.51 -33.67
C VAL A 539 -9.95 30.59 -33.91
N ILE A 540 -10.60 31.66 -33.42
CA ILE A 540 -12.04 31.87 -33.54
C ILE A 540 -12.34 33.13 -34.36
N PRO A 541 -13.32 33.11 -35.27
CA PRO A 541 -13.76 34.30 -35.98
C PRO A 541 -14.72 35.11 -35.10
N VAL A 542 -14.48 36.40 -34.91
CA VAL A 542 -15.27 37.31 -34.07
C VAL A 542 -15.77 38.48 -34.92
N CYS A 543 -17.06 38.80 -34.79
CA CYS A 543 -17.66 39.96 -35.46
C CYS A 543 -17.33 41.26 -34.72
N THR A 544 -16.79 42.26 -35.41
CA THR A 544 -16.41 43.56 -34.81
C THR A 544 -17.61 44.33 -34.23
N LYS A 545 -18.78 44.21 -34.86
CA LYS A 545 -19.99 44.96 -34.47
C LYS A 545 -20.69 44.38 -33.24
N CYS A 546 -20.92 43.07 -33.21
CA CYS A 546 -21.67 42.40 -32.14
C CYS A 546 -20.80 41.66 -31.12
N GLY A 547 -19.51 41.45 -31.40
CA GLY A 547 -18.61 40.75 -30.49
C GLY A 547 -18.89 39.25 -30.33
N MET A 548 -19.78 38.70 -31.16
CA MET A 548 -20.11 37.27 -31.13
C MET A 548 -19.22 36.49 -32.07
N ILE A 549 -18.99 35.22 -31.71
CA ILE A 549 -18.29 34.26 -32.56
C ILE A 549 -19.10 34.08 -33.86
N ALA A 550 -18.47 34.39 -35.00
CA ALA A 550 -19.04 34.26 -36.33
C ALA A 550 -18.95 32.80 -36.82
N ILE A 551 -19.61 32.52 -37.95
CA ILE A 551 -19.57 31.20 -38.59
C ILE A 551 -18.68 31.31 -39.82
N HIS A 552 -17.74 30.36 -39.96
CA HIS A 552 -16.93 30.22 -41.17
C HIS A 552 -17.46 29.03 -41.99
N ASP A 553 -18.06 29.33 -43.14
CA ASP A 553 -18.49 28.32 -44.10
C ASP A 553 -17.28 27.89 -44.95
N VAL A 554 -16.81 26.67 -44.69
CA VAL A 554 -15.64 26.09 -45.35
C VAL A 554 -15.90 25.81 -46.83
N ILE A 555 -17.13 25.46 -47.21
CA ILE A 555 -17.49 25.11 -48.60
C ILE A 555 -17.47 26.36 -49.47
N LYS A 556 -18.05 27.45 -48.95
CA LYS A 556 -18.12 28.73 -49.67
C LYS A 556 -16.91 29.63 -49.41
N ASN A 557 -16.00 29.20 -48.52
CA ASN A 557 -14.87 29.96 -48.02
C ASN A 557 -15.26 31.40 -47.59
N LYS A 558 -16.40 31.56 -46.93
CA LYS A 558 -16.93 32.87 -46.49
C LYS A 558 -17.27 32.81 -45.01
N SER A 559 -16.74 33.79 -44.27
CA SER A 559 -17.14 34.04 -42.88
C SER A 559 -18.32 35.00 -42.85
N TYR A 560 -19.34 34.70 -42.05
CA TYR A 560 -20.48 35.61 -41.85
C TYR A 560 -20.97 35.56 -40.40
N CYS A 561 -21.54 36.67 -39.94
CA CYS A 561 -22.16 36.75 -38.62
C CYS A 561 -23.63 36.31 -38.71
N ALA A 562 -24.08 35.42 -37.82
CA ALA A 562 -25.48 35.00 -37.78
C ALA A 562 -26.45 36.16 -37.47
N LEU A 563 -26.00 37.15 -36.69
CA LEU A 563 -26.82 38.31 -36.29
C LEU A 563 -26.69 39.48 -37.27
N CYS A 564 -25.46 39.85 -37.63
CA CYS A 564 -25.18 41.05 -38.41
C CYS A 564 -24.96 40.80 -39.92
N LYS A 565 -24.93 39.53 -40.33
CA LYS A 565 -24.67 39.09 -41.72
C LYS A 565 -23.30 39.54 -42.22
N ASP A 566 -23.26 40.52 -43.13
CA ASP A 566 -22.05 41.03 -43.77
C ASP A 566 -21.47 42.17 -42.93
N THR A 567 -20.70 41.79 -41.91
CA THR A 567 -19.87 42.69 -41.11
C THR A 567 -18.42 42.24 -41.17
N GLU A 568 -17.50 43.13 -40.83
CA GLU A 568 -16.10 42.80 -40.69
C GLU A 568 -15.88 41.75 -39.59
N ILE A 569 -15.06 40.74 -39.90
CA ILE A 569 -14.78 39.59 -39.04
C ILE A 569 -13.27 39.51 -38.83
N VAL A 570 -12.87 39.48 -37.57
CA VAL A 570 -11.46 39.38 -37.15
C VAL A 570 -11.21 37.99 -36.58
N TRP A 571 -10.07 37.40 -36.89
CA TRP A 571 -9.66 36.11 -36.34
C TRP A 571 -8.83 36.32 -35.08
N VAL A 572 -9.33 35.83 -33.96
CA VAL A 572 -8.70 35.99 -32.64
C VAL A 572 -8.18 34.64 -32.17
N GLU A 573 -6.94 34.63 -31.71
CA GLU A 573 -6.32 33.47 -31.06
C GLU A 573 -6.74 33.41 -29.58
N THR A 574 -7.26 32.26 -29.14
CA THR A 574 -7.69 32.05 -27.76
C THR A 574 -7.58 30.59 -27.33
N ALA A 575 -7.80 30.29 -26.06
CA ALA A 575 -7.92 28.92 -25.56
C ALA A 575 -9.29 28.32 -25.92
N TYR A 576 -9.31 27.05 -26.31
CA TYR A 576 -10.57 26.35 -26.61
C TYR A 576 -11.50 26.29 -25.39
N ALA A 577 -10.95 26.11 -24.19
CA ALA A 577 -11.70 26.13 -22.95
C ALA A 577 -12.46 27.45 -22.76
N PHE A 578 -11.84 28.59 -23.11
CA PHE A 578 -12.51 29.89 -23.05
C PHE A 578 -13.67 29.97 -24.05
N LYS A 579 -13.49 29.47 -25.28
CA LYS A 579 -14.58 29.34 -26.26
C LYS A 579 -15.73 28.50 -25.72
N LEU A 580 -15.44 27.39 -25.04
CA LEU A 580 -16.47 26.54 -24.43
C LEU A 580 -17.25 27.29 -23.35
N THR A 581 -16.57 28.03 -22.48
CA THR A 581 -17.21 28.89 -21.46
C THR A 581 -18.13 29.93 -22.08
N LEU A 582 -17.74 30.54 -23.21
CA LEU A 582 -18.61 31.47 -23.94
C LEU A 582 -19.89 30.80 -24.44
N ASP A 583 -19.83 29.55 -24.88
CA ASP A 583 -21.00 28.80 -25.32
C ASP A 583 -21.89 28.38 -24.15
N GLU A 584 -21.31 28.02 -23.01
CA GLU A 584 -22.06 27.75 -21.77
C GLU A 584 -22.79 29.00 -21.27
N MET A 585 -22.14 30.18 -21.32
CA MET A 585 -22.78 31.46 -21.00
C MET A 585 -23.97 31.75 -21.91
N LYS A 586 -23.83 31.52 -23.23
CA LYS A 586 -24.95 31.68 -24.19
C LYS A 586 -26.11 30.74 -23.87
N ALA A 587 -25.82 29.49 -23.50
CA ALA A 587 -26.85 28.52 -23.13
C ALA A 587 -27.64 28.95 -21.87
N MET A 588 -27.00 29.69 -20.97
CA MET A 588 -27.65 30.30 -19.80
C MET A 588 -28.41 31.59 -20.11
N GLY A 589 -28.42 32.06 -21.36
CA GLY A 589 -29.04 33.33 -21.76
C GLY A 589 -28.20 34.57 -21.43
N ILE A 590 -26.93 34.40 -21.08
CA ILE A 590 -25.98 35.49 -20.91
C ILE A 590 -25.39 35.84 -22.29
N TYR A 591 -25.25 37.13 -22.59
CA TYR A 591 -24.67 37.61 -23.86
C TYR A 591 -23.19 38.01 -23.69
N PRO A 592 -22.23 37.11 -24.00
CA PRO A 592 -20.81 37.43 -23.83
C PRO A 592 -20.26 38.19 -25.05
N LYS A 593 -20.28 39.52 -24.98
CA LYS A 593 -19.73 40.40 -26.02
C LYS A 593 -18.19 40.46 -25.93
N ILE A 594 -17.49 40.01 -26.96
CA ILE A 594 -16.04 40.19 -27.10
C ILE A 594 -15.77 41.54 -27.77
N VAL A 595 -14.91 42.36 -27.16
CA VAL A 595 -14.42 43.60 -27.76
C VAL A 595 -13.03 43.32 -28.31
N THR A 596 -12.84 43.54 -29.61
CA THR A 596 -11.56 43.40 -30.28
C THR A 596 -10.91 44.77 -30.44
N GLU A 597 -9.65 44.90 -30.04
CA GLU A 597 -8.82 46.08 -30.24
C GLU A 597 -7.53 45.64 -30.93
N ASP A 598 -6.98 46.48 -31.79
CA ASP A 598 -5.66 46.25 -32.38
C ASP A 598 -4.59 46.50 -31.31
N MET A 599 -3.71 45.52 -31.11
CA MET A 599 -2.57 45.59 -30.18
C MET A 599 -1.35 46.29 -30.77
#